data_AF-A0AAW4BL35-F1
#
_entry.id   AF-A0AAW4BL35-F1
#
_cell.length_a   1.000
_cell.length_b   1.000
_cell.length_c   1.000
_cell.angle_alpha   90.00
_cell.angle_beta   90.00
_cell.angle_gamma   90.00
#
_symmetry.space_group_name_H-M   'P 1'
#
loop_
_entity.id
_entity.type
_entity.pdbx_description
1 polymer ?
#
loop_
_entity_poly.entity_id
_entity_poly.type
_entity_poly.pdbx_seq_one_letter_code
_entity_poly.pdbx_strand_id
1 'polypeptide(L)' 'MSWLERLIDKKKIISTHKAPIPEGVWIKCPSCDQILYRIALEGNLDVCPKCDHHMRMSARRRLDSFLDKAERIEI' A
#
# COMPACT_ATOMS: atom_id res chain seq x y z
N MET A 1 10.76 -19.71 46.94
CA MET A 1 10.84 -18.24 47.11
C MET A 1 12.04 -17.74 46.32
N SER A 2 12.00 -17.96 45.00
CA SER A 2 13.09 -17.57 44.11
C SER A 2 12.92 -16.10 43.78
N TRP A 3 13.97 -15.31 43.97
CA TRP A 3 13.96 -13.89 43.60
C TRP A 3 13.60 -13.69 42.11
N LEU A 4 13.84 -14.72 41.30
CA LEU A 4 13.61 -14.76 39.86
C LEU A 4 12.12 -14.72 39.52
N GLU A 5 11.26 -15.25 40.40
CA GLU A 5 9.80 -15.24 40.24
C GLU A 5 9.23 -13.81 40.36
N ARG A 6 9.89 -12.93 41.15
CA ARG A 6 9.47 -11.52 41.33
C ARG A 6 9.74 -10.63 40.11
N LEU A 7 10.64 -11.04 39.22
CA LEU A 7 10.96 -10.31 37.99
C LEU A 7 9.96 -10.60 36.86
N ILE A 8 9.34 -11.78 36.86
CA ILE A 8 8.43 -12.23 35.81
C ILE A 8 7.01 -11.69 36.03
N ASP A 9 6.68 -11.28 37.26
CA ASP A 9 5.33 -10.89 37.68
C ASP A 9 5.00 -9.39 37.53
N LYS A 10 5.76 -8.63 36.74
CA LYS A 10 5.33 -7.31 36.29
C LYS A 10 4.34 -7.42 35.14
N LYS A 11 3.07 -7.60 35.52
CA LYS A 11 1.86 -7.36 34.74
C LYS A 11 2.01 -6.22 33.71
N LYS A 12 1.75 -6.56 32.45
CA LYS A 12 0.60 -6.05 31.70
C LYS A 12 0.45 -4.51 31.62
N ILE A 13 1.41 -3.81 31.02
CA ILE A 13 1.18 -2.46 30.47
C ILE A 13 1.99 -2.28 29.17
N ILE A 14 1.53 -2.90 28.10
CA ILE A 14 1.47 -2.20 26.81
C ILE A 14 0.11 -2.58 26.26
N SER A 15 -0.90 -1.73 26.49
CA SER A 15 -2.01 -1.66 25.56
C SER A 15 -1.37 -1.30 24.23
N THR A 16 -0.99 -2.31 23.46
CA THR A 16 -0.72 -2.13 22.04
C THR A 16 -2.07 -1.80 21.45
N HIS A 17 -2.47 -0.54 21.51
CA HIS A 17 -3.21 0.05 20.41
C HIS A 17 -2.31 -0.14 19.19
N LYS A 18 -2.38 -1.34 18.59
CA LYS A 18 -1.85 -1.58 17.25
C LYS A 18 -2.67 -0.62 16.41
N ALA A 19 -2.11 0.54 16.10
CA ALA A 19 -2.70 1.45 15.15
C ALA A 19 -3.11 0.59 13.94
N PRO A 20 -4.36 0.69 13.46
CA PRO A 20 -4.79 -0.11 12.32
C PRO A 20 -3.83 0.23 11.18
N ILE A 21 -3.00 -0.74 10.79
CA ILE A 21 -2.10 -0.57 9.66
C ILE A 21 -3.01 -0.30 8.47
N PRO A 22 -2.86 0.83 7.77
CA PRO A 22 -3.74 1.15 6.66
C PRO A 22 -3.58 0.05 5.61
N GLU A 23 -4.64 -0.72 5.39
CA GLU A 23 -4.64 -1.76 4.37
C GLU A 23 -4.46 -1.12 2.99
N GLY A 24 -3.74 -1.81 2.10
CA GLY A 24 -3.61 -1.35 0.71
C GLY A 24 -2.56 -0.27 0.44
N VAL A 25 -1.68 0.04 1.39
CA VAL A 25 -0.55 0.95 1.13
C VAL A 25 0.50 0.32 0.21
N TRP A 26 0.59 -1.01 0.23
CA TRP A 26 1.58 -1.78 -0.51
C TRP A 26 0.92 -2.68 -1.54
N ILE A 27 1.57 -2.81 -2.70
CA ILE A 27 1.14 -3.71 -3.78
C ILE A 27 2.33 -4.50 -4.31
N LYS A 28 2.10 -5.76 -4.64
CA LYS A 28 3.13 -6.63 -5.22
C LYS A 28 3.05 -6.55 -6.75
N CYS A 29 4.18 -6.33 -7.42
CA CYS A 29 4.26 -6.41 -8.87
C CYS A 29 4.11 -7.88 -9.33
N PRO A 30 3.21 -8.20 -10.28
CA PRO A 30 3.01 -9.58 -10.76
C PRO A 30 4.15 -10.08 -11.66
N SER A 31 5.01 -9.19 -12.17
CA SER A 31 6.10 -9.55 -13.10
C SER A 31 7.45 -9.76 -12.40
N CYS A 32 7.80 -8.92 -11.42
CA CYS A 32 9.11 -8.98 -10.75
C CYS A 32 9.04 -9.18 -9.23
N ASP A 33 7.84 -9.46 -8.71
CA ASP A 33 7.55 -9.69 -7.28
C ASP A 33 7.93 -8.56 -6.31
N GLN A 34 8.33 -7.39 -6.81
CA GLN A 34 8.69 -6.24 -5.99
C GLN A 34 7.49 -5.69 -5.24
N ILE A 35 7.69 -5.36 -3.96
CA ILE A 35 6.72 -4.62 -3.14
C ILE A 35 6.86 -3.12 -3.47
N LEU A 36 5.76 -2.51 -3.92
CA LEU A 36 5.68 -1.13 -4.35
C LEU A 36 4.72 -0.35 -3.45
N TYR A 37 5.03 0.93 -3.22
CA TYR A 37 4.15 1.85 -2.52
C TYR A 37 3.02 2.30 -3.46
N ARG A 38 1.76 2.10 -3.07
CA ARG A 38 0.61 2.30 -3.96
C ARG A 38 0.52 3.72 -4.50
N ILE A 39 0.65 4.75 -3.67
CA ILE A 39 0.55 6.15 -4.12
C ILE A 39 1.65 6.50 -5.13
N ALA A 40 2.87 5.98 -4.94
CA ALA A 40 3.96 6.19 -5.90
C ALA A 40 3.70 5.45 -7.23
N LEU A 41 3.18 4.22 -7.17
CA LEU A 41 2.78 3.47 -8.36
C LEU A 41 1.63 4.17 -9.10
N GLU A 42 0.69 4.76 -8.36
CA GLU A 42 -0.45 5.48 -8.94
C GLU A 42 0.00 6.71 -9.72
N GLY A 43 0.93 7.49 -9.14
CA GLY A 43 1.58 8.62 -9.80
C GLY A 43 2.43 8.22 -11.01
N ASN A 44 2.92 6.98 -11.06
CA ASN A 44 3.64 6.41 -12.20
C ASN A 44 2.73 5.65 -13.18
N LEU A 45 1.43 5.98 -13.23
CA LEU A 45 0.47 5.41 -14.18
C LEU A 45 0.41 3.87 -14.15
N ASP A 46 0.50 3.26 -12.97
CA ASP A 46 0.49 1.80 -12.78
C ASP A 46 1.63 1.07 -13.51
N VAL A 47 2.74 1.75 -13.80
CA VAL A 47 3.94 1.13 -14.38
C VAL A 47 4.95 0.81 -13.28
N CYS A 48 5.46 -0.42 -13.26
CA CYS A 48 6.46 -0.82 -12.29
C CYS A 48 7.81 -0.13 -12.56
N PRO A 49 8.37 0.67 -11.62
CA PRO A 49 9.63 1.38 -11.85
C PRO A 49 10.86 0.46 -11.90
N LYS A 50 10.73 -0.80 -11.51
CA LYS A 50 11.84 -1.77 -11.45
C LYS A 50 11.96 -2.60 -12.74
N CYS A 51 10.84 -3.01 -13.32
CA CYS A 51 10.82 -3.95 -14.45
C CYS A 51 9.99 -3.46 -15.65
N ASP A 52 9.47 -2.23 -15.60
CA ASP A 52 8.67 -1.60 -16.66
C ASP A 52 7.38 -2.36 -17.04
N HIS A 53 6.93 -3.25 -16.15
CA HIS A 53 5.68 -3.96 -16.36
C HIS A 53 4.47 -3.04 -16.13
N HIS A 54 3.61 -2.93 -17.14
CA HIS A 54 2.35 -2.20 -17.08
C HIS A 54 1.29 -3.01 -16.33
N MET A 55 0.95 -2.57 -15.11
CA MET A 55 -0.09 -3.19 -14.31
C MET A 55 -1.48 -2.76 -14.78
N ARG A 56 -2.52 -3.48 -14.31
CA ARG A 56 -3.89 -3.17 -14.69
C ARG A 56 -4.32 -1.82 -14.10
N MET A 57 -4.69 -0.91 -14.99
CA MET A 57 -5.32 0.38 -14.68
C MET A 57 -6.82 0.30 -15.01
N SER A 58 -7.66 0.93 -14.19
CA SER A 58 -9.11 1.03 -14.48
C SER A 58 -9.36 1.90 -15.71
N ALA A 59 -10.43 1.60 -16.46
CA ALA A 59 -10.78 2.33 -17.67
C ALA A 59 -10.94 3.84 -17.41
N ARG A 60 -11.64 4.20 -16.31
CA ARG A 60 -11.85 5.60 -15.93
C ARG A 60 -10.53 6.32 -15.66
N ARG A 61 -9.64 5.72 -14.87
CA ARG A 61 -8.36 6.32 -14.53
C ARG A 61 -7.46 6.49 -15.76
N ARG A 62 -7.53 5.56 -16.72
CA ARG A 62 -6.83 5.68 -18.00
C ARG A 62 -7.31 6.88 -18.80
N LEU A 63 -8.63 7.06 -18.92
CA LEU A 63 -9.21 8.25 -19.54
C LEU A 63 -8.78 9.54 -18.82
N ASP A 64 -8.76 9.51 -17.48
CA ASP A 64 -8.37 10.67 -16.68
C ASP A 64 -6.90 11.07 -16.88
N SER A 65 -6.00 10.10 -17.08
CA SER A 65 -4.59 10.35 -17.37
C SER A 65 -4.29 10.76 -18.81
N PHE A 66 -5.19 10.43 -19.75
CA PHE A 66 -4.95 10.61 -21.17
C PHE A 66 -5.63 11.85 -21.76
N LEU A 67 -6.87 12.12 -21.35
CA LEU A 67 -7.66 13.24 -21.87
C LEU A 67 -7.39 14.52 -21.05
N ASP A 68 -7.52 15.68 -21.69
CA ASP A 68 -7.54 16.96 -20.98
C ASP A 68 -8.74 17.06 -20.03
N LYS A 69 -8.63 17.87 -18.98
CA LYS A 69 -9.62 17.90 -17.88
C LYS A 69 -11.00 18.46 -18.28
N ALA A 70 -11.08 19.29 -19.31
CA ALA A 70 -12.31 19.96 -19.72
C ALA A 70 -13.02 19.21 -20.86
N GLU A 71 -14.33 19.39 -20.96
CA GLU A 71 -15.16 18.94 -22.10
C GLU A 71 -15.19 17.43 -22.34
N ARG A 72 -15.33 16.63 -21.27
CA ARG A 72 -15.47 15.16 -21.38
C ARG A 72 -16.94 14.75 -21.40
N ILE A 73 -17.34 14.01 -22.43
CA ILE A 73 -18.67 13.41 -22.57
C ILE A 73 -18.50 11.89 -22.65
N GLU A 74 -19.16 11.16 -21.75
CA GLU A 74 -19.24 9.70 -21.79
C GLU A 74 -20.42 9.29 -22.68
N ILE A 75 -20.20 8.34 -23.59
CA ILE A 75 -21.17 7.89 -24.61
C ILE A 75 -21.72 6.53 -24.21
#